data_AF-A0A818WBC8-F1
#
_entry.id   AF-A0A818WBC8-F1
#
_cell.length_a   1.000
_cell.length_b   1.000
_cell.length_c   1.000
_cell.angle_alpha   90.00
_cell.angle_beta   90.00
_cell.angle_gamma   90.00
#
_symmetry.space_group_name_H-M   'P 1'
#
loop_
_entity.id
_entity.type
_entity.pdbx_description
1 polymer ?
#
loop_
_entity_poly.entity_id
_entity_poly.type
_entity_poly.pdbx_seq_one_letter_code
_entity_poly.pdbx_strand_id
1 'polypeptide(L)'
;MSSDEDERLLKKQIFKNPVEIQKARLDRLMKNVEKPVFIPETKDMKAPRAFQPHEFVRNVMGASAGAGSGEFDIYRGCRRRQMIREAYLSREAKEREANAEWLKKVETNKEKAETQAAKKRRKRLKHKEHSKNKKYTGNQNSNKPNESTSSSSDDEDEEISKSETNTSDVPVSNTEENQTVKESTPSPPIQQHEKIGIRKHLRHRQTNSSDEEEEKKRQCN
;
A
#
# COMPACT_ATOMS: atom_id res chain seq x y z
N MET A 1 -0.65 28.54 31.54
CA MET A 1 0.64 28.14 30.92
C MET A 1 0.31 27.35 29.66
N SER A 2 0.86 27.75 28.51
CA SER A 2 0.49 27.22 27.18
C SER A 2 0.92 25.75 27.03
N SER A 3 0.08 24.91 26.41
CA SER A 3 0.35 23.49 26.14
C SER A 3 1.69 23.26 25.42
N ASP A 4 2.19 24.27 24.70
CA ASP A 4 3.44 24.27 23.94
C ASP A 4 4.70 24.36 24.83
N GLU A 5 4.61 24.97 26.00
CA GLU A 5 5.76 25.09 26.91
C GLU A 5 6.08 23.75 27.60
N ASP A 6 5.06 22.95 27.93
CA ASP A 6 5.24 21.61 28.52
C ASP A 6 5.84 20.60 27.53
N GLU A 7 5.54 20.73 26.22
CA GLU A 7 6.18 19.90 25.18
C GLU A 7 7.67 20.18 25.03
N ARG A 8 8.05 21.46 25.16
CA ARG A 8 9.45 21.88 25.13
C ARG A 8 10.23 21.29 26.30
N LEU A 9 9.61 21.17 27.47
CA LEU A 9 10.22 20.57 28.66
C LEU A 9 10.44 19.06 28.50
N LEU A 10 9.46 18.33 27.95
CA LEU A 10 9.61 16.90 27.64
C LEU A 10 10.68 16.63 26.59
N LYS A 11 10.83 17.53 25.61
CA LYS A 11 11.86 17.42 24.57
C LYS A 11 13.27 17.74 25.09
N LYS A 12 13.37 18.49 26.20
CA LYS A 12 14.63 18.84 26.86
C LYS A 12 15.17 17.72 27.75
N GLN A 13 14.30 16.84 28.24
CA GLN A 13 14.71 15.71 29.07
C GLN A 13 15.03 14.48 28.22
N ILE A 14 16.26 13.97 28.35
CA ILE A 14 16.70 12.76 27.63
C ILE A 14 16.22 11.54 28.43
N PHE A 15 15.20 10.85 27.91
CA PHE A 15 14.75 9.57 28.43
C PHE A 15 15.53 8.44 27.75
N LYS A 16 15.99 7.44 28.52
CA LYS A 16 16.80 6.34 27.98
C LYS A 16 15.95 5.12 27.65
N ASN A 17 14.84 4.92 28.35
CA ASN A 17 13.95 3.76 28.21
C ASN A 17 12.56 4.19 27.69
N PRO A 18 11.90 3.44 26.78
CA PRO A 18 10.51 3.70 26.39
C PRO A 18 9.54 3.78 27.57
N VAL A 19 9.78 3.02 28.64
CA VAL A 19 8.95 3.07 29.86
C VAL A 19 9.05 4.43 30.55
N GLU A 20 10.24 5.05 30.57
CA GLU A 20 10.45 6.39 31.13
C GLU A 20 9.71 7.46 30.32
N ILE A 21 9.68 7.32 28.99
CA ILE A 21 8.93 8.22 28.09
C ILE A 21 7.43 8.12 28.39
N GLN A 22 6.90 6.91 28.55
CA GLN A 22 5.48 6.69 28.87
C GLN A 22 5.15 7.24 30.25
N LYS A 23 6.00 6.98 31.25
CA LYS A 23 5.84 7.52 32.60
C LYS A 23 5.80 9.04 32.60
N ALA A 24 6.72 9.72 31.92
CA ALA A 24 6.73 11.18 31.83
C ALA A 24 5.48 11.75 31.12
N ARG A 25 4.97 11.05 30.09
CA ARG A 25 3.70 11.41 29.43
C ARG A 25 2.50 11.21 30.35
N LEU A 26 2.49 10.14 31.14
CA LEU A 26 1.45 9.84 32.12
C LEU A 26 1.47 10.85 33.27
N ASP A 27 2.63 11.16 33.82
CA ASP A 27 2.80 12.19 34.85
C ASP A 27 2.31 13.56 34.35
N ARG A 28 2.53 13.89 33.06
CA ARG A 28 1.97 15.10 32.44
C ARG A 28 0.45 15.07 32.40
N LEU A 29 -0.15 13.93 32.04
CA LEU A 29 -1.60 13.78 31.95
C LEU A 29 -2.25 13.87 33.34
N MET A 30 -1.63 13.25 34.35
CA MET A 30 -2.11 13.21 35.73
C MET A 30 -1.96 14.55 36.46
N LYS A 31 -1.06 15.44 36.03
CA LYS A 31 -0.96 16.80 36.59
C LYS A 31 -2.24 17.61 36.41
N ASN A 32 -3.03 17.36 35.35
CA ASN A 32 -4.24 18.11 35.03
C ASN A 32 -5.39 17.16 34.65
N VAL A 33 -5.95 16.46 35.64
CA VAL A 33 -7.00 15.44 35.41
C VAL A 33 -8.31 16.03 34.86
N GLU A 34 -8.62 17.29 35.19
CA GLU A 34 -9.86 17.95 34.74
C GLU A 34 -9.82 18.37 33.26
N LYS A 35 -8.63 18.47 32.65
CA LYS A 35 -8.51 18.90 31.26
C LYS A 35 -8.84 17.74 30.31
N PRO A 36 -9.85 17.86 29.43
CA PRO A 36 -10.13 16.82 28.46
C PRO A 36 -8.94 16.61 27.53
N VAL A 37 -8.60 15.35 27.30
CA VAL A 37 -7.48 14.95 26.44
C VAL A 37 -7.90 15.03 24.98
N PHE A 38 -7.11 15.73 24.17
CA PHE A 38 -7.32 15.75 22.72
C PHE A 38 -6.86 14.44 22.09
N ILE A 39 -7.81 13.62 21.64
CA ILE A 39 -7.54 12.45 20.81
C ILE A 39 -7.77 12.90 19.36
N PRO A 40 -6.73 12.91 18.50
CA PRO A 40 -6.91 13.33 17.13
C PRO A 40 -7.84 12.35 16.41
N GLU A 41 -8.90 12.88 15.80
CA GLU A 41 -9.72 12.12 14.88
C GLU A 41 -8.90 11.71 13.64
N THR A 42 -9.30 10.62 12.99
CA THR A 42 -8.68 10.19 11.73
C THR A 42 -8.81 11.33 10.72
N LYS A 43 -7.68 11.75 10.14
CA LYS A 43 -7.70 12.80 9.12
C LYS A 43 -8.53 12.30 7.95
N ASP A 44 -9.61 13.00 7.62
CA ASP A 44 -10.29 12.81 6.35
C ASP A 44 -9.26 12.90 5.23
N MET A 45 -9.22 11.90 4.36
CA MET A 45 -8.45 11.93 3.12
C MET A 45 -9.12 12.94 2.17
N LYS A 46 -9.02 14.23 2.49
CA LYS A 46 -9.66 15.29 1.71
C LYS A 46 -9.03 15.29 0.33
N ALA A 47 -9.89 15.20 -0.68
CA ALA A 47 -9.48 15.38 -2.06
C ALA A 47 -8.70 16.70 -2.19
N PRO A 48 -7.65 16.75 -3.03
CA PRO A 48 -6.91 17.98 -3.27
C PRO A 48 -7.88 19.12 -3.64
N ARG A 49 -7.56 20.36 -3.27
CA ARG A 49 -8.35 21.56 -3.67
C ARG A 49 -8.59 21.64 -5.18
N ALA A 50 -7.77 20.98 -6.00
CA ALA A 50 -7.98 20.83 -7.44
C ALA A 50 -9.30 20.14 -7.83
N PHE A 51 -9.93 19.38 -6.94
CA PHE A 51 -11.23 18.74 -7.14
C PHE A 51 -12.43 19.65 -6.88
N GLN A 52 -12.20 20.82 -6.29
CA GLN A 52 -13.22 21.82 -6.02
C GLN A 52 -13.03 22.99 -6.99
N PRO A 53 -13.46 22.85 -8.27
CA PRO A 53 -13.55 24.00 -9.15
C PRO A 53 -14.58 24.99 -8.59
N HIS A 54 -14.38 26.28 -8.84
CA HIS A 54 -15.42 27.26 -8.54
C HIS A 54 -16.62 27.03 -9.47
N GLU A 55 -17.82 27.09 -8.90
CA GLU A 55 -19.07 26.92 -9.64
C GLU A 55 -19.27 28.04 -10.67
N PHE A 56 -18.93 29.28 -10.31
CA PHE A 56 -19.08 30.44 -11.17
C PHE A 56 -17.76 31.20 -11.30
N VAL A 57 -17.33 31.39 -12.54
CA VAL A 57 -16.26 32.33 -12.88
C VAL A 57 -16.91 33.66 -13.25
N ARG A 58 -16.72 34.68 -12.42
CA ARG A 58 -17.35 36.01 -12.62
C ARG A 58 -16.67 36.86 -13.69
N ASN A 59 -15.41 36.59 -14.00
CA ASN A 59 -14.55 37.45 -14.81
C ASN A 59 -14.23 36.81 -16.16
N VAL A 60 -15.24 36.29 -16.86
CA VAL A 60 -15.07 35.72 -18.20
C VAL A 60 -15.07 36.87 -19.22
N MET A 61 -13.94 37.07 -19.87
CA MET A 61 -13.84 38.01 -21.00
C MET A 61 -14.52 37.39 -22.24
N GLY A 62 -15.09 38.21 -23.12
CA GLY A 62 -15.88 37.74 -24.26
C GLY A 62 -15.10 36.76 -25.18
N ALA A 63 -15.81 35.83 -25.82
CA ALA A 63 -15.20 34.73 -26.58
C ALA A 63 -14.32 35.18 -27.77
N SER A 64 -14.55 36.38 -28.31
CA SER A 64 -13.77 36.98 -29.40
C SER A 64 -12.71 37.98 -28.92
N ALA A 65 -12.56 38.18 -27.62
CA ALA A 65 -11.53 39.06 -27.08
C ALA A 65 -10.14 38.43 -27.25
N GLY A 66 -9.13 39.25 -27.56
CA GLY A 66 -7.75 38.79 -27.71
C GLY A 66 -7.13 38.27 -26.40
N ALA A 67 -5.97 37.61 -26.50
CA ALA A 67 -5.24 37.14 -25.32
C ALA A 67 -4.77 38.31 -24.44
N GLY A 68 -5.28 38.37 -23.22
CA GLY A 68 -4.87 39.36 -22.20
C GLY A 68 -3.55 38.98 -21.53
N SER A 69 -2.90 39.94 -20.87
CA SER A 69 -1.63 39.73 -20.15
C SER A 69 -1.71 38.72 -19.00
N GLY A 70 -2.89 38.52 -18.41
CA GLY A 70 -3.12 37.57 -17.31
C GLY A 70 -3.52 36.15 -17.74
N GLU A 71 -3.79 35.92 -19.02
CA GLU A 71 -4.33 34.63 -19.51
C GLU A 71 -3.32 33.49 -19.34
N PHE A 72 -2.02 33.80 -19.46
CA PHE A 72 -0.95 32.82 -19.27
C PHE A 72 -0.94 32.24 -17.85
N ASP A 73 -1.12 33.09 -16.83
CA ASP A 73 -1.14 32.63 -15.44
C ASP A 73 -2.41 31.85 -15.09
N ILE A 74 -3.54 32.22 -15.72
CA ILE A 74 -4.78 31.46 -15.63
C ILE A 74 -4.57 30.05 -16.18
N TYR A 75 -4.02 29.91 -17.39
CA TYR A 75 -3.68 28.63 -17.99
C TYR A 75 -2.72 27.81 -17.12
N ARG A 76 -1.64 28.42 -16.63
CA ARG A 76 -0.67 27.75 -15.74
C ARG A 76 -1.33 27.22 -14.47
N GLY A 77 -2.24 28.00 -13.86
CA GLY A 77 -3.01 27.60 -12.70
C GLY A 77 -3.98 26.45 -12.99
N CYS A 78 -4.74 26.54 -14.10
CA CYS A 78 -5.65 25.50 -14.55
C CYS A 78 -4.92 24.19 -14.87
N ARG A 79 -3.80 24.26 -15.60
CA ARG A 79 -2.98 23.10 -15.94
C ARG A 79 -2.42 22.41 -14.70
N ARG A 80 -1.90 23.18 -13.73
CA ARG A 80 -1.41 22.59 -12.47
C ARG A 80 -2.53 21.88 -11.70
N ARG A 81 -3.71 22.49 -11.60
CA ARG A 81 -4.87 21.86 -10.97
C ARG A 81 -5.27 20.57 -11.69
N GLN A 82 -5.30 20.60 -13.02
CA GLN A 82 -5.63 19.44 -13.83
C GLN A 82 -4.62 18.30 -13.63
N MET A 83 -3.32 18.58 -13.67
CA MET A 83 -2.29 17.55 -13.44
C MET A 83 -2.39 16.94 -12.03
N ILE A 84 -2.64 17.76 -11.00
CA ILE A 84 -2.86 17.27 -9.63
C ILE A 84 -4.10 16.38 -9.56
N ARG A 85 -5.18 16.78 -10.24
CA ARG A 85 -6.42 16.02 -10.32
C ARG A 85 -6.16 14.66 -10.97
N GLU A 86 -5.61 14.64 -12.18
CA GLU A 86 -5.30 13.40 -12.91
C GLU A 86 -4.39 12.46 -12.12
N ALA A 87 -3.33 12.98 -11.51
CA ALA A 87 -2.41 12.20 -10.68
C ALA A 87 -3.12 11.57 -9.46
N TYR A 88 -4.05 12.29 -8.84
CA TYR A 88 -4.84 11.77 -7.73
C TYR A 88 -5.81 10.67 -8.19
N LEU A 89 -6.58 10.90 -9.27
CA LEU A 89 -7.50 9.87 -9.79
C LEU A 89 -6.75 8.59 -10.15
N SER A 90 -5.61 8.71 -10.83
CA SER A 90 -4.79 7.57 -11.22
C SER A 90 -4.26 6.81 -10.00
N ARG A 91 -3.77 7.53 -8.98
CA ARG A 91 -3.29 6.91 -7.73
C ARG A 91 -4.41 6.17 -6.99
N GLU A 92 -5.57 6.81 -6.85
CA GLU A 92 -6.73 6.24 -6.16
C GLU A 92 -7.29 5.02 -6.91
N ALA A 93 -7.31 5.04 -8.24
CA ALA A 93 -7.70 3.90 -9.05
C ALA A 93 -6.80 2.68 -8.80
N LYS A 94 -5.48 2.87 -8.82
CA LYS A 94 -4.49 1.82 -8.54
C LYS A 94 -4.63 1.26 -7.12
N GLU A 95 -4.81 2.15 -6.14
CA GLU A 95 -4.99 1.76 -4.73
C GLU A 95 -6.28 0.94 -4.55
N ARG A 96 -7.38 1.36 -5.20
CA ARG A 96 -8.65 0.63 -5.16
C ARG A 96 -8.55 -0.76 -5.80
N GLU A 97 -7.89 -0.87 -6.95
CA GLU A 97 -7.68 -2.15 -7.64
C GLU A 97 -6.85 -3.11 -6.78
N ALA A 98 -5.70 -2.66 -6.26
CA ALA A 98 -4.84 -3.45 -5.38
C ALA A 98 -5.57 -3.91 -4.11
N ASN A 99 -6.39 -3.03 -3.51
CA ASN A 99 -7.18 -3.38 -2.33
C ASN A 99 -8.27 -4.41 -2.67
N ALA A 100 -8.94 -4.28 -3.81
CA ALA A 100 -9.95 -5.24 -4.26
C ALA A 100 -9.35 -6.62 -4.53
N GLU A 101 -8.17 -6.68 -5.17
CA GLU A 101 -7.42 -7.92 -5.38
C GLU A 101 -6.99 -8.56 -4.06
N TRP A 102 -6.48 -7.75 -3.13
CA TRP A 102 -6.08 -8.24 -1.82
C TRP A 102 -7.27 -8.82 -1.04
N LEU A 103 -8.43 -8.13 -1.04
CA LEU A 103 -9.64 -8.62 -0.38
C LEU A 103 -10.11 -9.95 -0.98
N LYS A 104 -10.15 -10.06 -2.32
CA LYS A 104 -10.47 -11.32 -3.01
C LYS A 104 -9.51 -12.44 -2.62
N LYS A 105 -8.21 -12.15 -2.53
CA LYS A 105 -7.20 -13.14 -2.11
C LYS A 105 -7.41 -13.59 -0.66
N VAL A 106 -7.75 -12.66 0.24
CA VAL A 106 -8.07 -12.98 1.64
C VAL A 106 -9.31 -13.86 1.73
N GLU A 107 -10.37 -13.52 0.99
CA GLU A 107 -11.63 -14.28 0.96
C GLU A 107 -11.42 -15.71 0.44
N THR A 108 -10.78 -15.85 -0.73
CA THR A 108 -10.48 -17.17 -1.30
C THR A 108 -9.60 -18.03 -0.38
N ASN A 109 -8.65 -17.44 0.35
CA ASN A 109 -7.85 -18.16 1.33
C ASN A 109 -8.66 -18.59 2.55
N LYS A 110 -9.60 -17.76 3.01
CA LYS A 110 -10.53 -18.11 4.09
C LYS A 110 -11.43 -19.27 3.67
N GLU A 111 -12.03 -19.22 2.49
CA GLU A 111 -12.87 -20.30 1.95
C GLU A 111 -12.09 -21.61 1.81
N LYS A 112 -10.85 -21.57 1.29
CA LYS A 112 -9.97 -22.74 1.22
C LYS A 112 -9.65 -23.32 2.60
N ALA A 113 -9.39 -22.47 3.60
CA ALA A 113 -9.16 -22.92 4.96
C ALA A 113 -10.42 -23.53 5.59
N GLU A 114 -11.59 -22.92 5.36
CA GLU A 114 -12.88 -23.37 5.88
C GLU A 114 -13.33 -24.70 5.26
N THR A 115 -13.19 -24.86 3.94
CA THR A 115 -13.50 -26.13 3.24
C THR A 115 -12.62 -27.27 3.75
N GLN A 116 -11.31 -27.04 3.90
CA GLN A 116 -10.40 -28.02 4.49
C GLN A 116 -10.73 -28.34 5.95
N ALA A 117 -11.03 -27.31 6.76
CA ALA A 117 -11.42 -27.48 8.15
C ALA A 117 -12.76 -28.23 8.29
N ALA A 118 -13.73 -27.95 7.42
CA ALA A 118 -15.03 -28.64 7.35
C ALA A 118 -14.86 -30.11 6.96
N LYS A 119 -14.03 -30.43 5.94
CA LYS A 119 -13.69 -31.81 5.56
C LYS A 119 -13.09 -32.57 6.75
N LYS A 120 -12.12 -31.98 7.44
CA LYS A 120 -11.48 -32.57 8.64
C LYS A 120 -12.46 -32.71 9.81
N ARG A 121 -13.31 -31.71 10.06
CA ARG A 121 -14.35 -31.74 11.10
C ARG A 121 -15.38 -32.83 10.83
N ARG A 122 -15.85 -32.98 9.59
CA ARG A 122 -16.76 -34.05 9.15
C ARG A 122 -16.18 -35.43 9.41
N LYS A 123 -14.90 -35.66 9.06
CA LYS A 123 -14.20 -36.92 9.34
C LYS A 123 -14.15 -37.24 10.84
N ARG A 124 -13.82 -36.24 11.69
CA ARG A 124 -13.79 -36.40 13.16
C ARG A 124 -15.17 -36.70 13.74
N LEU A 125 -16.23 -36.03 13.26
CA LEU A 125 -17.60 -36.26 13.72
C LEU A 125 -18.07 -37.68 13.37
N LYS A 126 -17.86 -38.14 12.13
CA LYS A 126 -18.15 -39.52 11.72
C LYS A 126 -17.41 -40.54 12.61
N HIS A 127 -16.11 -40.35 12.83
CA HIS A 127 -15.33 -41.25 13.69
C HIS A 127 -15.82 -41.26 15.15
N LYS A 128 -16.21 -40.09 15.68
CA LYS A 128 -16.80 -39.95 17.03
C LYS A 128 -18.15 -40.66 17.11
N GLU A 129 -18.98 -40.59 16.08
CA GLU A 129 -20.26 -41.29 16.00
C GLU A 129 -20.07 -42.80 15.95
N HIS A 130 -19.19 -43.31 15.08
CA HIS A 130 -18.87 -44.74 15.02
C HIS A 130 -18.32 -45.27 16.35
N SER A 131 -17.44 -44.51 17.01
CA SER A 131 -16.89 -44.86 18.33
C SER A 131 -17.94 -44.89 19.44
N LYS A 132 -18.94 -43.99 19.39
CA LYS A 132 -20.09 -44.03 20.31
C LYS A 132 -20.96 -45.24 20.05
N ASN A 133 -21.34 -45.49 18.79
CA ASN A 133 -22.19 -46.61 18.43
C ASN A 133 -21.55 -47.96 18.82
N LYS A 134 -20.24 -48.13 18.60
CA LYS A 134 -19.50 -49.33 19.04
C LYS A 134 -19.50 -49.52 20.56
N LYS A 135 -19.47 -48.45 21.36
CA LYS A 135 -19.57 -48.54 22.83
C LYS A 135 -20.97 -48.97 23.28
N TYR A 136 -22.01 -48.47 22.63
CA TYR A 136 -23.39 -48.87 22.94
C TYR A 136 -23.68 -50.31 22.53
N THR A 137 -23.23 -50.76 21.35
CA THR A 137 -23.48 -52.12 20.87
C THR A 137 -22.52 -53.16 21.46
N GLY A 138 -21.28 -52.77 21.79
CA GLY A 138 -20.27 -53.65 22.38
C GLY A 138 -20.54 -54.05 23.83
N ASN A 139 -21.38 -53.30 24.57
CA ASN A 139 -21.75 -53.65 25.94
C ASN A 139 -22.92 -54.66 26.02
N GLN A 140 -23.55 -54.98 24.88
CA GLN A 140 -24.71 -55.89 24.83
C GLN A 140 -24.39 -57.25 24.21
N ASN A 141 -23.16 -57.51 23.76
CA ASN A 141 -22.87 -58.76 23.06
C ASN A 141 -21.44 -59.28 23.31
N SER A 142 -21.19 -59.75 24.53
CA SER A 142 -20.05 -60.62 24.83
C SER A 142 -20.40 -62.08 24.52
N ASN A 143 -20.60 -62.44 23.25
CA ASN A 143 -20.46 -63.80 22.70
C ASN A 143 -20.89 -63.89 21.22
N LYS A 144 -20.00 -63.55 20.28
CA LYS A 144 -19.77 -64.30 19.02
C LYS A 144 -18.71 -63.61 18.14
N PRO A 145 -17.85 -64.38 17.45
CA PRO A 145 -16.90 -63.84 16.49
C PRO A 145 -17.52 -63.73 15.08
N ASN A 146 -16.83 -62.96 14.25
CA ASN A 146 -16.89 -62.86 12.79
C ASN A 146 -17.69 -61.72 12.12
N GLU A 147 -16.87 -60.92 11.42
CA GLU A 147 -17.02 -60.58 10.01
C GLU A 147 -18.11 -59.58 9.64
N SER A 148 -17.70 -58.31 9.49
CA SER A 148 -18.28 -57.42 8.47
C SER A 148 -17.42 -56.16 8.29
N THR A 149 -16.80 -56.09 7.12
CA THR A 149 -16.67 -54.90 6.27
C THR A 149 -16.01 -53.67 6.91
N SER A 150 -14.69 -53.62 6.79
CA SER A 150 -13.94 -52.37 6.67
C SER A 150 -14.48 -51.58 5.48
N SER A 151 -15.44 -50.70 5.71
CA SER A 151 -15.86 -49.71 4.71
C SER A 151 -14.72 -48.70 4.53
N SER A 152 -13.77 -49.07 3.69
CA SER A 152 -12.89 -48.15 2.99
C SER A 152 -13.80 -47.24 2.17
N SER A 153 -14.15 -46.07 2.71
CA SER A 153 -14.63 -44.97 1.88
C SER A 153 -13.40 -44.35 1.25
N ASP A 154 -13.04 -44.95 0.12
CA ASP A 154 -12.45 -44.27 -1.02
C ASP A 154 -13.25 -43.00 -1.33
N ASP A 155 -12.54 -41.91 -1.57
CA ASP A 155 -13.03 -40.70 -2.20
C ASP A 155 -11.77 -39.94 -2.62
N GLU A 156 -11.24 -40.37 -3.76
CA GLU A 156 -10.26 -39.67 -4.57
C GLU A 156 -10.74 -38.23 -4.82
N ASP A 157 -9.89 -37.25 -4.46
CA ASP A 157 -9.68 -36.03 -5.24
C ASP A 157 -8.54 -35.25 -4.58
N GLU A 158 -7.34 -35.47 -5.11
CA GLU A 158 -6.09 -34.71 -4.87
C GLU A 158 -5.52 -34.32 -6.24
N GLU A 159 -6.29 -33.54 -7.01
CA GLU A 159 -5.74 -32.73 -8.11
C GLU A 159 -5.10 -31.46 -7.51
N ILE A 160 -3.87 -31.62 -7.03
CA ILE A 160 -2.93 -30.51 -6.86
C ILE A 160 -2.48 -30.09 -8.26
N SER A 161 -3.16 -29.07 -8.80
CA SER A 161 -2.66 -28.30 -9.92
C SER A 161 -1.38 -27.55 -9.52
N LYS A 162 -0.24 -28.20 -9.72
CA LYS A 162 1.05 -27.53 -9.89
C LYS A 162 0.97 -26.68 -11.15
N SER A 163 0.65 -25.40 -11.00
CA SER A 163 0.89 -24.42 -12.06
C SER A 163 2.40 -24.25 -12.22
N GLU A 164 2.92 -24.77 -13.31
CA GLU A 164 4.27 -24.54 -13.80
C GLU A 164 4.50 -23.04 -14.04
N THR A 165 5.44 -22.45 -13.30
CA THR A 165 6.12 -21.23 -13.75
C THR A 165 7.37 -21.66 -14.49
N ASN A 166 7.36 -21.47 -15.81
CA ASN A 166 8.54 -21.51 -16.65
C ASN A 166 9.60 -20.54 -16.10
N THR A 167 10.69 -21.08 -15.57
CA THR A 167 11.94 -20.35 -15.36
C THR A 167 13.00 -21.02 -16.22
N SER A 168 13.43 -20.27 -17.22
CA SER A 168 14.51 -20.59 -18.15
C SER A 168 15.82 -20.94 -17.44
N ASP A 169 16.39 -22.04 -17.89
CA ASP A 169 17.72 -22.58 -17.60
C ASP A 169 18.85 -21.57 -17.92
N VAL A 170 19.72 -21.31 -16.94
CA VAL A 170 21.11 -20.83 -17.14
C VAL A 170 21.98 -21.54 -16.09
N PRO A 171 23.09 -22.22 -16.47
CA PRO A 171 23.78 -23.14 -15.59
C PRO A 171 24.70 -22.43 -14.58
N VAL A 172 24.66 -22.88 -13.32
CA VAL A 172 25.58 -22.47 -12.25
C VAL A 172 26.74 -23.46 -12.16
N SER A 173 27.95 -22.97 -12.37
CA SER A 173 29.21 -23.61 -11.97
C SER A 173 29.48 -23.38 -10.48
N ASN A 174 29.80 -24.45 -9.76
CA ASN A 174 30.20 -24.49 -8.36
C ASN A 174 31.39 -23.57 -8.03
N THR A 175 31.31 -22.84 -6.92
CA THR A 175 32.41 -22.74 -5.94
C THR A 175 31.84 -22.41 -4.55
N GLU A 176 32.31 -23.14 -3.55
CA GLU A 176 31.96 -23.05 -2.12
C GLU A 176 32.41 -21.71 -1.52
N GLU A 177 31.65 -21.15 -0.56
CA GLU A 177 32.16 -20.69 0.73
C GLU A 177 31.06 -20.09 1.65
N ASN A 178 31.25 -20.34 2.95
CA ASN A 178 30.38 -20.07 4.09
C ASN A 178 29.91 -18.62 4.26
N GLN A 179 28.67 -18.40 4.77
CA GLN A 179 28.39 -17.70 6.05
C GLN A 179 26.88 -17.36 6.28
N THR A 180 26.38 -17.84 7.42
CA THR A 180 25.40 -17.26 8.36
C THR A 180 24.22 -16.41 7.85
N VAL A 181 23.02 -16.95 8.12
CA VAL A 181 21.69 -16.35 7.97
C VAL A 181 21.50 -15.10 8.84
N LYS A 182 21.08 -13.98 8.22
CA LYS A 182 20.30 -12.91 8.86
C LYS A 182 19.14 -12.52 7.97
N GLU A 183 17.95 -12.81 8.48
CA GLU A 183 16.63 -12.53 7.93
C GLU A 183 16.38 -11.01 7.89
N SER A 184 16.07 -10.45 6.72
CA SER A 184 15.62 -9.06 6.57
C SER A 184 14.31 -9.01 5.80
N THR A 185 13.27 -8.55 6.47
CA THR A 185 11.98 -8.18 5.90
C THR A 185 12.10 -6.87 5.11
N PRO A 186 11.55 -6.75 3.88
CA PRO A 186 11.67 -5.51 3.11
C PRO A 186 10.72 -4.43 3.65
N SER A 187 11.31 -3.35 4.16
CA SER A 187 10.62 -2.11 4.52
C SER A 187 10.33 -1.26 3.26
N PRO A 188 9.25 -0.45 3.23
CA PRO A 188 8.89 0.36 2.06
C PRO A 188 9.89 1.51 1.81
N PRO A 189 10.02 2.00 0.57
CA PRO A 189 11.09 2.91 0.18
C PRO A 189 10.90 4.31 0.79
N ILE A 190 11.91 4.76 1.53
CA ILE A 190 12.05 6.12 2.03
C ILE A 190 12.38 7.02 0.83
N GLN A 191 11.49 7.98 0.53
CA GLN A 191 11.73 9.00 -0.49
C GLN A 191 12.84 9.95 -0.02
N GLN A 192 14.04 9.78 -0.60
CA GLN A 192 15.11 10.75 -0.50
C GLN A 192 14.70 11.99 -1.30
N HIS A 193 14.55 13.11 -0.62
CA HIS A 193 14.34 14.41 -1.23
C HIS A 193 15.69 14.93 -1.71
N GLU A 194 16.00 14.70 -2.99
CA GLU A 194 17.16 15.33 -3.61
C GLU A 194 16.91 16.85 -3.72
N LYS A 195 17.68 17.61 -2.95
CA LYS A 195 17.75 19.06 -3.09
C LYS A 195 18.45 19.36 -4.42
N ILE A 196 17.67 19.69 -5.44
CA ILE A 196 18.18 20.21 -6.71
C ILE A 196 18.83 21.56 -6.42
N GLY A 197 20.17 21.57 -6.36
CA GLY A 197 20.96 22.78 -6.32
C GLY A 197 20.84 23.51 -7.66
N ILE A 198 20.24 24.70 -7.65
CA ILE A 198 20.18 25.57 -8.82
C ILE A 198 21.60 26.10 -9.08
N ARG A 199 22.33 25.44 -9.99
CA ARG A 199 23.60 25.93 -10.51
C ARG A 199 23.30 27.03 -11.54
N LYS A 200 23.38 28.29 -11.12
CA LYS A 200 23.32 29.44 -12.05
C LYS A 200 24.55 29.36 -12.96
N HIS A 201 24.36 28.94 -14.21
CA HIS A 201 25.34 29.13 -15.27
C HIS A 201 24.82 30.23 -16.19
N LEU A 202 25.31 31.43 -15.94
CA LEU A 202 25.19 32.58 -16.81
C LEU A 202 26.06 32.30 -18.05
N ARG A 203 25.47 31.79 -19.13
CA ARG A 203 26.10 31.83 -20.45
C ARG A 203 25.56 33.04 -21.20
N HIS A 204 26.41 34.03 -21.40
CA HIS A 204 26.24 35.05 -22.43
C HIS A 204 26.17 34.33 -23.78
N ARG A 205 24.99 34.33 -24.40
CA ARG A 205 24.82 33.95 -25.80
C ARG A 205 25.12 35.20 -26.62
N GLN A 206 26.36 35.34 -27.08
CA GLN A 206 26.65 36.29 -28.16
C GLN A 206 25.92 35.79 -29.40
N THR A 207 25.06 36.64 -29.94
CA THR A 207 24.41 36.46 -31.23
C THR A 207 25.43 36.80 -32.31
N ASN A 208 25.89 35.80 -33.07
CA ASN A 208 26.53 36.06 -34.36
C ASN A 208 25.40 36.37 -35.35
N SER A 209 25.09 37.66 -35.49
CA SER A 209 24.22 38.23 -36.51
C SER A 209 25.08 38.66 -37.70
N SER A 210 25.66 37.71 -38.41
CA SER A 210 26.35 37.88 -39.70
C SER A 210 26.56 36.45 -40.17
N ASP A 211 25.83 36.02 -41.21
CA ASP A 211 26.12 34.86 -42.09
C ASP A 211 24.86 34.28 -42.79
N GLU A 212 23.65 34.85 -42.62
CA GLU A 212 22.47 34.47 -43.43
C GLU A 212 22.10 35.44 -44.58
N GLU A 213 22.85 36.53 -44.78
CA GLU A 213 22.62 37.42 -45.94
C GLU A 213 23.48 37.11 -47.18
N GLU A 214 24.45 36.20 -47.11
CA GLU A 214 25.29 35.88 -48.28
C GLU A 214 24.78 34.71 -49.15
N GLU A 215 23.84 33.90 -48.67
CA GLU A 215 23.36 32.74 -49.44
C GLU A 215 22.17 33.04 -50.38
N LYS A 216 21.52 34.21 -50.24
CA LYS A 216 20.46 34.67 -51.17
C LYS A 216 20.97 35.51 -52.35
N LYS A 217 22.28 35.75 -52.46
CA LYS A 217 22.89 36.47 -53.60
C LYS A 217 23.62 35.56 -54.60
N ARG A 218 23.56 34.24 -54.41
CA ARG A 218 24.14 33.24 -55.34
C ARG A 218 23.11 32.36 -56.07
N GLN A 219 21.82 32.65 -55.90
CA GLN A 219 20.73 32.04 -56.67
C GLN A 219 19.90 33.13 -57.38
N CYS A 220 20.58 34.00 -58.12
CA CYS A 220 20.00 34.76 -59.22
C CYS A 220 21.15 35.33 -60.06
N ASN A 221 21.71 34.47 -60.90
CA ASN A 221 22.30 34.78 -62.20
C ASN A 221 22.25 33.49 -63.02
#